data_AF-A0A5T1TDT4-F1
#
_entry.id   AF-A0A5T1TDT4-F1
#
_cell.length_a   1.000
_cell.length_b   1.000
_cell.length_c   1.000
_cell.angle_alpha   90.00
_cell.angle_beta   90.00
_cell.angle_gamma   90.00
#
_symmetry.space_group_name_H-M   'P 1'
#
loop_
_entity.id
_entity.type
_entity.pdbx_description
1 polymer ?
#
loop_
_entity_poly.entity_id
_entity_poly.type
_entity_poly.pdbx_seq_one_letter_code
_entity_poly.pdbx_strand_id
1 'polypeptide(L)'
;MFYDLKNKSLKYDDIFLKDAKIQNEEGEIDAQDTYFLSACDDGLLKELGFAKVQEEEAPSFNEKTQKLNQVQNYDEKSNLYIISYEIKEKTLEELKELKLEELKAIKEEKLLFMPFKNTTFQIDTEAKINISGKVSEIMLANLNNTPLENIA
;
A
#
# COMPACT_ATOMS: atom_id res chain seq x y z
N MET A 1 12.02 -10.23 15.66
CA MET A 1 11.73 -10.60 14.25
C MET A 1 13.03 -11.05 13.61
N PHE A 2 12.96 -12.09 12.79
CA PHE A 2 14.12 -12.68 12.14
C PHE A 2 13.84 -12.86 10.65
N TYR A 3 14.88 -12.82 9.84
CA TYR A 3 14.77 -13.05 8.41
C TYR A 3 15.35 -14.42 8.08
N ASP A 4 14.52 -15.29 7.51
CA ASP A 4 14.90 -16.60 7.04
C ASP A 4 15.62 -16.45 5.69
N LEU A 5 16.93 -16.71 5.68
CA LEU A 5 17.77 -16.56 4.50
C LEU A 5 17.44 -17.59 3.41
N LYS A 6 16.94 -18.77 3.80
CA LYS A 6 16.61 -19.86 2.88
C LYS A 6 15.27 -19.62 2.20
N ASN A 7 14.25 -19.29 2.99
CA ASN A 7 12.89 -19.09 2.51
C ASN A 7 12.63 -17.64 2.05
N LYS A 8 13.58 -16.72 2.28
CA LYS A 8 13.48 -15.29 1.94
C LYS A 8 12.22 -14.65 2.53
N SER A 9 11.96 -14.94 3.80
CA SER A 9 10.72 -14.55 4.47
C SER A 9 10.98 -14.07 5.89
N LEU A 10 10.12 -13.19 6.40
CA LEU A 10 10.16 -12.76 7.78
C LEU A 10 9.51 -13.81 8.68
N LYS A 11 10.25 -14.20 9.71
CA LYS A 11 9.79 -15.05 10.80
C LYS A 11 9.53 -14.19 12.03
N TYR A 12 8.30 -14.27 12.50
CA TYR A 12 7.84 -13.56 13.69
C TYR A 12 8.02 -14.37 14.97
N ASP A 13 8.00 -15.70 14.85
CA ASP A 13 8.23 -16.61 15.97
C ASP A 13 9.70 -16.60 16.40
N ASP A 14 9.92 -16.64 17.70
CA ASP A 14 11.25 -16.71 18.29
C ASP A 14 11.82 -18.14 18.33
N ILE A 15 10.99 -19.15 18.04
CA ILE A 15 11.36 -20.56 18.19
C ILE A 15 11.67 -21.18 16.84
N PHE A 16 12.82 -21.86 16.76
CA PHE A 16 13.23 -22.69 15.63
C PHE A 16 13.52 -24.13 16.08
N LEU A 17 12.91 -25.10 15.39
CA LEU A 17 13.12 -26.51 15.63
C LEU A 17 14.02 -27.06 14.52
N LYS A 18 15.13 -27.70 14.90
CA LYS A 18 16.07 -28.33 13.99
C LYS A 18 16.05 -29.83 14.22
N ASP A 19 15.78 -30.60 13.16
CA ASP A 19 15.81 -32.06 13.26
C ASP A 19 17.24 -32.54 13.60
N ALA A 20 17.32 -33.39 14.61
CA ALA A 20 18.55 -33.96 15.14
C ALA A 20 18.39 -35.48 15.28
N LYS A 21 19.51 -36.20 15.21
CA LYS A 21 19.52 -37.65 15.44
C LYS A 21 20.36 -37.95 16.67
N ILE A 22 19.79 -38.68 17.62
CA ILE A 22 20.48 -39.11 18.83
C ILE A 22 20.76 -40.61 18.69
N GLN A 23 22.02 -41.00 18.82
CA GLN A 23 22.41 -42.40 18.90
C GLN A 23 22.32 -42.87 20.36
N ASN A 24 21.48 -43.88 20.59
CA ASN A 24 21.43 -44.61 21.85
C ASN A 24 21.88 -46.06 21.62
N GLU A 25 22.05 -46.82 22.72
CA GLU A 25 22.49 -48.23 22.70
C GLU A 25 21.54 -49.15 21.89
N GLU A 26 20.28 -48.73 21.67
CA GLU A 26 19.25 -49.49 20.94
C GLU A 26 19.01 -49.02 19.49
N GLY A 27 19.70 -47.97 19.02
CA GLY A 27 19.59 -47.44 17.65
C GLY A 27 19.57 -45.91 17.53
N GLU A 28 19.37 -45.41 16.30
CA GLU A 28 19.12 -43.98 16.04
C GLU A 28 17.66 -43.62 16.31
N ILE A 29 17.43 -42.60 17.14
CA ILE A 29 16.13 -41.97 17.33
C ILE A 29 16.11 -40.59 16.69
N ASP A 30 14.99 -40.26 16.04
CA ASP A 30 14.72 -38.92 15.54
C ASP A 30 14.34 -38.00 16.72
N ALA A 31 15.01 -36.86 16.83
CA ALA A 31 14.83 -35.86 17.86
C ALA A 31 14.81 -34.45 17.24
N GLN A 32 14.53 -33.43 18.04
CA GLN A 32 14.56 -32.04 17.60
C GLN A 32 15.25 -31.15 18.63
N ASP A 33 16.22 -30.38 18.16
CA ASP A 33 16.83 -29.30 18.92
C ASP A 33 15.91 -28.07 18.85
N THR A 34 15.66 -27.44 19.99
CA THR A 34 14.87 -26.21 20.09
C THR A 34 15.81 -25.02 20.31
N TYR A 35 15.76 -24.06 19.39
CA TYR A 35 16.53 -22.82 19.45
C TYR A 35 15.60 -21.63 19.70
N PHE A 36 15.98 -20.76 20.62
CA PHE A 36 15.39 -19.44 20.81
C PHE A 36 16.25 -18.42 20.07
N LEU A 37 15.75 -17.90 18.96
CA LEU A 37 16.50 -17.05 18.04
C LEU A 37 16.95 -15.73 18.71
N SER A 38 16.17 -15.21 19.65
CA SER A 38 16.49 -14.03 20.46
C SER A 38 17.70 -14.22 21.38
N ALA A 39 17.97 -15.45 21.81
CA ALA A 39 19.10 -15.80 22.66
C ALA A 39 20.35 -16.21 21.87
N CYS A 40 20.23 -16.40 20.55
CA CYS A 40 21.33 -16.78 19.70
C CYS A 40 22.22 -15.56 19.35
N ASP A 41 23.54 -15.80 19.27
CA ASP A 41 24.46 -14.82 18.72
C ASP A 41 24.38 -14.77 17.19
N ASP A 42 25.02 -13.77 16.58
CA ASP A 42 24.93 -13.55 15.14
C ASP A 42 25.59 -14.68 14.33
N GLY A 43 26.57 -15.38 14.93
CA GLY A 43 27.25 -16.52 14.33
C GLY A 43 26.33 -17.74 14.24
N LEU A 44 25.73 -18.13 15.36
CA LEU A 44 24.79 -19.24 15.43
C LEU A 44 23.53 -18.96 14.61
N LEU A 45 23.02 -17.73 14.62
CA LEU A 45 21.90 -17.34 13.75
C LEU A 45 22.25 -17.57 12.28
N LYS A 46 23.44 -17.15 11.85
CA LYS A 46 23.91 -17.35 10.48
C LYS A 46 24.04 -18.84 10.11
N GLU A 47 24.54 -19.66 11.03
CA GLU A 47 24.60 -21.13 10.86
C GLU A 47 23.22 -21.78 10.75
N LEU A 48 22.24 -21.28 11.53
CA LEU A 48 20.86 -21.72 11.48
C LEU A 48 20.10 -21.18 10.25
N GLY A 49 20.70 -20.27 9.49
CA GLY A 49 20.10 -19.67 8.30
C GLY A 49 19.19 -18.47 8.57
N PHE A 50 19.39 -17.79 9.70
CA PHE A 50 18.62 -16.62 10.12
C PHE A 50 19.48 -15.37 10.25
N ALA A 51 18.87 -14.22 9.99
CA ALA A 51 19.41 -12.90 10.25
C ALA A 51 18.52 -12.13 11.23
N LYS A 52 19.12 -11.23 12.04
CA LYS A 52 18.34 -10.31 12.87
C LYS A 52 17.66 -9.29 11.98
N VAL A 53 16.43 -8.90 12.33
CA VAL A 53 15.73 -7.85 11.60
C VAL A 53 15.71 -6.57 12.41
N GLN A 54 16.14 -5.49 11.78
CA GLN A 54 16.00 -4.14 12.29
C GLN A 54 15.05 -3.38 11.38
N GLU A 55 13.91 -2.98 11.93
CA GLU A 55 12.96 -2.11 11.26
C GLU A 55 13.20 -0.68 11.74
N GLU A 56 13.47 0.22 10.80
CA GLU A 56 13.59 1.65 11.07
C GLU A 56 12.20 2.28 11.18
N GLU A 57 12.08 3.37 11.94
CA GLU A 57 10.81 4.08 12.04
C GLU A 57 10.44 4.71 10.70
N ALA A 58 9.17 4.53 10.29
CA ALA A 58 8.66 5.17 9.10
C ALA A 58 8.65 6.71 9.28
N PRO A 59 9.27 7.47 8.36
CA PRO A 59 9.25 8.92 8.44
C PRO A 59 7.83 9.46 8.18
N SER A 60 7.50 10.59 8.81
CA SER A 60 6.28 11.32 8.49
C SER A 60 6.33 11.81 7.04
N PHE A 61 5.28 11.51 6.26
CA PHE A 61 5.18 11.92 4.87
C PHE A 61 3.76 12.41 4.54
N ASN A 62 3.63 13.16 3.45
CA ASN A 62 2.34 13.64 2.97
C ASN A 62 1.75 12.70 1.91
N GLU A 63 0.78 11.86 2.29
CA GLU A 63 0.14 10.89 1.40
C GLU A 63 -0.46 11.51 0.11
N LYS A 64 -0.80 12.79 0.13
CA LYS A 64 -1.35 13.48 -1.05
C LYS A 64 -0.29 13.71 -2.12
N THR A 65 0.94 14.06 -1.72
CA THR A 65 2.01 14.49 -2.64
C THR A 65 3.17 13.52 -2.72
N GLN A 66 3.28 12.60 -1.77
CA GLN A 66 4.41 11.70 -1.61
C GLN A 66 3.93 10.26 -1.48
N LYS A 67 4.83 9.34 -1.79
CA LYS A 67 4.68 7.89 -1.62
C LYS A 67 5.81 7.41 -0.71
N LEU A 68 5.44 6.58 0.27
CA LEU A 68 6.39 5.87 1.11
C LEU A 68 6.71 4.53 0.46
N ASN A 69 7.98 4.29 0.15
CA ASN A 69 8.44 3.01 -0.37
C ASN A 69 9.24 2.31 0.72
N GLN A 70 8.92 1.05 0.99
CA GLN A 70 9.74 0.21 1.85
C GLN A 70 10.97 -0.27 1.07
N VAL A 71 12.14 -0.12 1.66
CA VAL A 71 13.42 -0.59 1.14
C VAL A 71 13.93 -1.68 2.08
N GLN A 72 14.30 -2.82 1.51
CA GLN A 72 14.76 -3.98 2.25
C GLN A 72 16.20 -4.27 1.84
N ASN A 73 17.11 -4.34 2.81
CA ASN A 73 18.51 -4.61 2.56
C ASN A 73 19.07 -5.63 3.56
N TYR A 74 19.94 -6.51 3.10
CA TYR A 74 20.61 -7.49 3.94
C TYR A 74 22.11 -7.24 3.96
N ASP A 75 22.65 -6.99 5.16
CA ASP A 75 24.09 -6.89 5.40
C ASP A 75 24.66 -8.24 5.90
N GLU A 76 25.36 -8.93 5.02
CA GLU A 76 25.97 -10.25 5.29
C GLU A 76 27.07 -10.22 6.37
N LYS A 77 27.70 -9.06 6.59
CA LYS A 77 28.80 -8.91 7.56
C LYS A 77 28.28 -8.83 8.99
N SER A 78 27.21 -8.07 9.19
CA SER A 78 26.56 -7.89 10.49
C SER A 78 25.40 -8.87 10.73
N ASN A 79 25.07 -9.72 9.74
CA ASN A 79 23.93 -10.62 9.77
C ASN A 79 22.61 -9.89 10.08
N LEU A 80 22.47 -8.69 9.52
CA LEU A 80 21.37 -7.77 9.79
C LEU A 80 20.55 -7.53 8.53
N TYR A 81 19.25 -7.78 8.65
CA TYR A 81 18.26 -7.44 7.65
C TYR A 81 17.57 -6.14 8.06
N ILE A 82 17.76 -5.10 7.26
CA ILE A 82 17.29 -3.75 7.53
C ILE A 82 16.07 -3.47 6.67
N ILE A 83 14.98 -3.07 7.32
CA ILE A 83 13.78 -2.57 6.68
C ILE A 83 13.77 -1.06 6.92
N SER A 84 13.98 -0.29 5.86
CA SER A 84 13.95 1.17 5.87
C SER A 84 12.86 1.72 4.97
N TYR A 85 12.62 3.02 5.05
CA TYR A 85 11.53 3.69 4.36
C TYR A 85 12.04 4.91 3.58
N GLU A 86 11.78 4.94 2.28
CA GLU A 86 12.17 6.01 1.37
C GLU A 86 10.94 6.80 0.91
N ILE A 87 10.96 8.11 1.08
CA ILE A 87 9.91 9.00 0.59
C ILE A 87 10.25 9.38 -0.87
N LYS A 88 9.34 9.07 -1.79
CA LYS A 88 9.39 9.58 -3.17
C LYS A 88 8.24 10.52 -3.44
N GLU A 89 8.51 11.60 -4.16
CA GLU A 89 7.46 12.50 -4.62
C GLU A 89 6.64 11.82 -5.72
N LYS A 90 5.32 12.02 -5.69
CA LYS A 90 4.43 11.60 -6.77
C LYS A 90 4.77 12.39 -8.02
N THR A 91 4.68 11.74 -9.17
CA THR A 91 4.89 12.43 -10.45
C THR A 91 3.75 13.41 -10.72
N LEU A 92 3.99 14.39 -11.60
CA LEU A 92 2.95 15.34 -12.01
C LEU A 92 1.72 14.63 -12.61
N GLU A 93 1.92 13.52 -13.32
CA GLU A 93 0.85 12.73 -13.92
C GLU A 93 -0.03 12.08 -12.85
N GLU A 94 0.57 11.44 -11.84
CA GLU A 94 -0.15 10.83 -10.72
C GLU A 94 -0.96 11.88 -9.92
N LEU A 95 -0.38 13.07 -9.73
CA LEU A 95 -1.08 14.17 -9.05
C LEU A 95 -2.26 14.71 -9.87
N LYS A 96 -2.12 14.76 -11.20
CA LYS A 96 -3.21 15.18 -12.10
C LYS A 96 -4.36 14.17 -12.08
N GLU A 97 -4.06 12.88 -12.12
CA GLU A 97 -5.09 11.83 -12.06
C GLU A 97 -5.85 11.87 -10.73
N LEU A 98 -5.15 11.97 -9.60
CA LEU A 98 -5.78 12.12 -8.28
C LEU A 98 -6.71 13.34 -8.23
N LYS A 99 -6.24 14.49 -8.74
CA LYS A 99 -7.08 15.69 -8.81
C LYS A 99 -8.28 15.53 -9.74
N LEU A 100 -8.11 14.84 -10.86
CA LEU A 100 -9.19 14.57 -11.80
C LEU A 100 -10.26 13.66 -11.18
N GLU A 101 -9.83 12.65 -10.41
CA GLU A 101 -10.72 11.74 -9.69
C GLU A 101 -11.47 12.47 -8.56
N GLU A 102 -10.77 13.29 -7.76
CA GLU A 102 -11.40 14.16 -6.76
C GLU A 102 -12.47 15.07 -7.41
N LEU A 103 -12.14 15.69 -8.56
CA LEU A 103 -13.09 16.53 -9.29
C LEU A 103 -14.28 15.75 -9.85
N LYS A 104 -14.06 14.50 -10.31
CA LYS A 104 -15.15 13.62 -10.75
C LYS A 104 -16.07 13.26 -9.59
N ALA A 105 -15.51 12.89 -8.43
CA ALA A 105 -16.29 12.59 -7.24
C ALA A 105 -17.12 13.80 -6.77
N ILE A 106 -16.50 14.99 -6.70
CA ILE A 106 -17.22 16.23 -6.36
C ILE A 106 -18.29 16.55 -7.40
N LYS A 107 -18.00 16.35 -8.70
CA LYS A 107 -18.98 16.55 -9.77
C LYS A 107 -20.17 15.60 -9.60
N GLU A 108 -19.93 14.32 -9.29
CA GLU A 108 -21.00 13.35 -9.07
C GLU A 108 -21.82 13.65 -7.83
N GLU A 109 -21.18 14.04 -6.72
CA GLU A 109 -21.86 14.44 -5.49
C GLU A 109 -22.75 15.67 -5.71
N LYS A 110 -22.22 16.72 -6.36
CA LYS A 110 -22.99 17.93 -6.68
C LYS A 110 -24.08 17.70 -7.72
N LEU A 111 -23.92 16.71 -8.60
CA LEU A 111 -24.97 16.31 -9.54
C LEU A 111 -26.09 15.50 -8.87
N LEU A 112 -25.88 14.97 -7.66
CA LEU A 112 -26.94 14.34 -6.88
C LEU A 112 -27.79 15.37 -6.11
N PHE A 113 -27.21 16.52 -5.75
CA PHE A 113 -27.85 17.50 -4.88
C PHE A 113 -27.72 18.92 -5.45
N MET A 114 -28.85 19.49 -5.88
CA MET A 114 -28.91 20.87 -6.37
C MET A 114 -29.51 21.79 -5.30
N PRO A 115 -28.72 22.67 -4.67
CA PRO A 115 -29.28 23.68 -3.78
C PRO A 115 -29.89 24.83 -4.60
N PHE A 116 -31.17 25.14 -4.37
CA PHE A 116 -31.84 26.31 -4.94
C PHE A 116 -32.79 26.96 -3.92
N LYS A 117 -32.67 28.28 -3.73
CA LYS A 117 -33.50 29.10 -2.81
C LYS A 117 -33.76 28.41 -1.46
N ASN A 118 -32.70 28.08 -0.72
CA ASN A 118 -32.72 27.40 0.59
C ASN A 118 -33.28 25.96 0.60
N THR A 119 -33.52 25.33 -0.54
CA THR A 119 -33.98 23.94 -0.63
C THR A 119 -32.97 23.10 -1.40
N THR A 120 -32.60 21.94 -0.87
CA THR A 120 -31.69 20.99 -1.55
C THR A 120 -32.53 19.96 -2.29
N PHE A 121 -32.47 19.99 -3.62
CA PHE A 121 -33.19 19.05 -4.48
C PHE A 121 -32.31 17.83 -4.75
N GLN A 122 -32.83 16.63 -4.49
CA GLN A 122 -32.19 15.39 -4.90
C GLN A 122 -32.51 15.13 -6.36
N ILE A 123 -31.50 14.87 -7.18
CA ILE A 123 -31.64 14.64 -8.62
C ILE A 123 -31.72 13.13 -8.86
N ASP A 124 -32.83 12.68 -9.46
CA ASP A 124 -32.98 11.28 -9.91
C ASP A 124 -31.96 10.94 -11.01
N THR A 125 -31.59 9.66 -11.11
CA THR A 125 -30.54 9.20 -12.04
C THR A 125 -30.84 9.51 -13.50
N GLU A 126 -32.11 9.53 -13.90
CA GLU A 126 -32.57 9.89 -15.25
C GLU A 126 -32.45 11.40 -15.52
N ALA A 127 -32.80 12.23 -14.53
CA ALA A 127 -32.60 13.68 -14.60
C ALA A 127 -31.10 14.04 -14.61
N LYS A 128 -30.24 13.28 -13.91
CA LYS A 128 -28.77 13.43 -13.94
C LYS A 128 -28.21 13.22 -15.35
N ILE A 129 -28.70 12.20 -16.07
CA ILE A 129 -28.29 11.92 -17.46
C ILE A 129 -28.70 13.08 -18.38
N ASN A 130 -29.95 13.56 -18.28
CA ASN A 130 -30.43 14.68 -19.10
C ASN A 130 -29.67 15.99 -18.83
N ILE A 131 -29.42 16.33 -17.56
CA ILE A 131 -28.63 17.51 -17.18
C ILE A 131 -27.20 17.39 -17.74
N SER A 132 -26.56 16.22 -17.61
CA SER A 132 -25.21 16.01 -18.15
C SER A 132 -25.15 16.08 -19.67
N GLY A 133 -26.19 15.60 -20.36
CA GLY A 133 -26.34 15.72 -21.82
C GLY A 133 -26.43 17.18 -22.25
N LYS A 134 -27.30 17.97 -21.61
CA LYS A 134 -27.47 19.40 -21.89
C LYS A 134 -26.22 20.24 -21.56
N VAL A 135 -25.51 19.92 -20.48
CA VAL A 135 -24.21 20.59 -20.18
C VAL A 135 -23.20 20.32 -21.29
N SER A 136 -23.15 19.10 -21.82
CA SER A 136 -22.27 18.76 -22.95
C SER A 136 -22.66 19.53 -24.22
N GLU A 137 -23.95 19.63 -24.53
CA GLU A 137 -24.46 20.46 -25.64
C GLU A 137 -24.06 21.94 -25.48
N ILE A 138 -24.21 22.51 -24.28
CA ILE A 138 -23.80 23.89 -23.98
C ILE A 138 -22.30 24.08 -24.17
N MET A 139 -21.47 23.16 -23.67
CA MET A 139 -20.02 23.25 -23.85
C MET A 139 -19.62 23.15 -25.32
N LEU A 140 -20.23 22.24 -26.08
CA LEU A 140 -19.99 22.09 -27.52
C LEU A 140 -20.44 23.33 -28.30
N ALA A 141 -21.61 23.89 -27.98
CA ALA A 141 -22.10 25.09 -28.62
C ALA A 141 -21.21 26.31 -28.33
N ASN A 142 -20.69 26.41 -27.11
CA ASN A 142 -19.78 27.47 -26.70
C ASN A 142 -18.39 27.34 -27.36
N LEU A 143 -17.89 26.12 -27.57
CA LEU A 143 -16.67 25.85 -28.34
C LEU A 143 -16.84 26.20 -29.82
N ASN A 144 -18.05 25.99 -30.37
CA ASN A 144 -18.35 26.19 -31.79
C ASN A 144 -18.96 27.57 -32.10
N ASN A 145 -19.10 28.48 -31.12
CA ASN A 145 -19.78 29.78 -31.25
C ASN A 145 -21.18 29.70 -31.88
N THR A 146 -21.88 28.58 -31.71
CA THR A 146 -23.23 28.38 -32.23
C THR A 146 -24.28 28.81 -31.19
N PRO A 147 -25.34 29.53 -31.59
CA PRO A 147 -26.39 29.94 -30.68
C PRO A 147 -27.12 28.72 -30.12
N LEU A 148 -27.36 28.74 -28.81
CA LEU A 148 -28.14 27.72 -28.11
C LEU A 148 -29.63 27.92 -28.41
N GLU A 149 -30.30 26.88 -28.90
CA GLU A 149 -31.76 26.91 -29.06
C GLU A 149 -32.44 27.02 -27.69
N ASN A 150 -33.46 27.87 -27.63
CA ASN A 150 -34.13 28.25 -26.39
C ASN A 150 -34.97 27.09 -25.83
N ILE A 151 -35.02 26.97 -24.51
CA ILE A 151 -35.80 25.94 -23.82
C ILE A 151 -37.28 26.36 -23.87
N ALA A 152 -38.13 25.51 -24.47
CA ALA A 152 -39.59 25.58 -24.40
C ALA A 152 -40.11 24.57 -23.36
#